data_AF-A0A6V7ITH0-F1
#
_entry.id   AF-A0A6V7ITH0-F1
#
_cell.length_a   1.000
_cell.length_b   1.000
_cell.length_c   1.000
_cell.angle_alpha   90.00
_cell.angle_beta   90.00
_cell.angle_gamma   90.00
#
_symmetry.space_group_name_H-M   'P 1'
#
loop_
_entity.id
_entity.type
_entity.pdbx_description
1 polymer ?
#
loop_
_entity_poly.entity_id
_entity_poly.type
_entity_poly.pdbx_seq_one_letter_code
_entity_poly.pdbx_strand_id
1 'polypeptide(L)'
;AEQAGTIFILSTIATSSIEEVAAAAPNATKWFQLYVYNDRQVTINLIRRAEKAGFKALVLTVDTPFFGVRRADVRNKFALPRHLKLANFEGHLSSKINESRGGGSALNEYVQSLFDESLQWKDVEWLK
;
A
#
# COMPACT_ATOMS: atom_id res chain seq x y z
N ALA A 1 1.36 -17.18 9.16
CA ALA A 1 0.75 -16.36 10.21
C ALA A 1 -0.37 -17.12 10.91
N GLU A 2 -1.41 -17.56 10.18
CA GLU A 2 -2.52 -18.34 10.74
C GLU A 2 -2.07 -19.61 11.49
N GLN A 3 -1.36 -20.51 10.79
CA GLN A 3 -0.84 -21.74 11.40
C GLN A 3 0.13 -21.48 12.57
N ALA A 4 0.84 -20.36 12.53
CA ALA A 4 1.80 -19.96 13.56
C ALA A 4 1.15 -19.18 14.72
N GLY A 5 -0.16 -18.91 14.66
CA GLY A 5 -0.87 -18.13 15.68
C GLY A 5 -0.35 -16.70 15.85
N THR A 6 0.19 -16.07 14.80
CA THR A 6 0.79 -14.73 14.87
C THR A 6 0.12 -13.73 13.92
N ILE A 7 0.42 -12.45 14.10
CA ILE A 7 -0.14 -11.34 13.33
C ILE A 7 0.52 -11.27 11.95
N PHE A 8 -0.28 -10.99 10.92
CA PHE A 8 0.21 -10.57 9.61
C PHE A 8 -0.21 -9.12 9.34
N ILE A 9 0.74 -8.31 8.86
CA ILE A 9 0.46 -6.93 8.45
C ILE A 9 0.52 -6.87 6.91
N LEU A 10 -0.61 -6.60 6.27
CA LEU A 10 -0.70 -6.48 4.82
C LEU A 10 -0.29 -5.07 4.39
N SER A 11 0.63 -4.96 3.44
CA SER A 11 1.02 -3.67 2.84
C SER A 11 -0.09 -3.09 1.96
N THR A 12 -0.22 -1.76 1.93
CA THR A 12 -1.10 -1.10 0.96
C THR A 12 -0.72 -1.42 -0.49
N ILE A 13 0.58 -1.56 -0.79
CA ILE A 13 1.12 -1.83 -2.14
C ILE A 13 1.36 -3.33 -2.38
N ALA A 14 0.53 -4.19 -1.81
CA ALA A 14 0.60 -5.64 -1.98
C ALA A 14 0.14 -6.12 -3.37
N THR A 15 0.65 -7.28 -3.79
CA THR A 15 0.26 -7.98 -5.03
C THR A 15 -0.93 -8.92 -4.88
N SER A 16 -1.49 -9.02 -3.67
CA SER A 16 -2.76 -9.70 -3.37
C SER A 16 -3.66 -8.73 -2.63
N SER A 17 -4.95 -8.76 -2.94
CA SER A 17 -5.91 -7.80 -2.39
C SER A 17 -6.23 -8.08 -0.92
N ILE A 18 -6.75 -7.06 -0.23
CA ILE A 18 -7.31 -7.18 1.12
C ILE A 18 -8.24 -8.40 1.23
N GLU A 19 -9.14 -8.57 0.26
CA GLU A 19 -10.14 -9.63 0.23
C GLU A 19 -9.52 -11.01 -0.03
N GLU A 20 -8.55 -11.10 -0.95
CA GLU A 20 -7.83 -12.34 -1.24
C GLU A 20 -7.05 -12.81 0.00
N VAL A 21 -6.37 -11.91 0.69
CA VAL A 21 -5.64 -12.22 1.93
C VAL A 21 -6.58 -12.63 3.06
N ALA A 22 -7.74 -11.96 3.19
CA ALA A 22 -8.74 -12.34 4.18
C ALA A 22 -9.35 -13.72 3.90
N ALA A 23 -9.63 -14.03 2.63
CA ALA A 23 -10.17 -15.32 2.22
C ALA A 23 -9.16 -16.48 2.38
N ALA A 24 -7.87 -16.22 2.12
CA ALA A 24 -6.82 -17.23 2.22
C ALA A 24 -6.49 -17.63 3.67
N ALA A 25 -6.75 -16.76 4.65
CA ALA A 25 -6.46 -17.00 6.06
C ALA A 25 -7.56 -16.39 6.94
N PRO A 26 -8.78 -16.96 6.94
CA PRO A 26 -9.95 -16.37 7.58
C PRO A 26 -9.80 -16.23 9.10
N ASN A 27 -9.05 -17.11 9.74
CA ASN A 27 -8.86 -17.16 11.20
C ASN A 27 -7.62 -16.41 11.68
N ALA A 28 -6.74 -15.96 10.78
CA ALA A 28 -5.56 -15.18 11.16
C ALA A 28 -5.92 -13.79 11.69
N THR A 29 -5.21 -13.32 12.71
CA THR A 29 -5.18 -11.90 13.08
C THR A 29 -4.41 -11.11 12.02
N LYS A 30 -5.12 -10.21 11.33
CA LYS A 30 -4.58 -9.41 10.22
C LYS A 30 -4.68 -7.93 10.53
N TRP A 31 -3.61 -7.18 10.28
CA TRP A 31 -3.58 -5.72 10.34
C TRP A 31 -3.26 -5.15 8.96
N PHE A 32 -3.69 -3.93 8.69
CA PHE A 32 -3.53 -3.30 7.39
C PHE A 32 -2.61 -2.08 7.51
N GLN A 33 -1.45 -2.15 6.87
CA GLN A 33 -0.55 -1.01 6.76
C GLN A 33 -1.15 -0.01 5.77
N LEU A 34 -1.14 1.27 6.16
CA LEU A 34 -1.79 2.36 5.44
C LEU A 34 -0.81 3.50 5.15
N TYR A 35 -0.79 3.94 3.90
CA TYR A 35 -0.32 5.26 3.49
C TYR A 35 -1.52 6.19 3.25
N VAL A 36 -1.35 7.49 3.51
CA VAL A 36 -2.38 8.49 3.19
C VAL A 36 -2.11 9.08 1.81
N TYR A 37 -3.09 8.95 0.94
CA TYR A 37 -3.04 9.40 -0.45
C TYR A 37 -3.55 10.83 -0.60
N ASN A 38 -3.07 11.54 -1.63
CA ASN A 38 -3.56 12.88 -1.99
C ASN A 38 -5.08 12.89 -2.16
N ASP A 39 -5.62 11.90 -2.87
CA ASP A 39 -7.05 11.63 -2.87
C ASP A 39 -7.45 10.84 -1.62
N ARG A 40 -8.03 11.54 -0.63
CA ARG A 40 -8.49 10.95 0.61
C ARG A 40 -9.57 9.87 0.41
N GLN A 41 -10.31 9.88 -0.70
CA GLN A 41 -11.29 8.83 -0.99
C GLN A 41 -10.63 7.48 -1.24
N VAL A 42 -9.42 7.46 -1.82
CA VAL A 42 -8.64 6.22 -1.97
C VAL A 42 -8.30 5.65 -0.60
N THR A 43 -7.81 6.49 0.31
CA THR A 43 -7.50 6.10 1.70
C THR A 43 -8.75 5.57 2.42
N ILE A 44 -9.87 6.28 2.34
CA ILE A 44 -11.15 5.87 2.96
C ILE A 44 -11.64 4.53 2.40
N ASN A 45 -11.57 4.32 1.08
CA ASN A 45 -12.00 3.07 0.46
C ASN A 45 -11.16 1.88 0.95
N LEU A 46 -9.84 2.04 1.04
CA LEU A 46 -8.95 1.02 1.56
C LEU A 46 -9.26 0.65 3.02
N ILE A 47 -9.52 1.65 3.88
CA ILE A 47 -9.91 1.44 5.28
C ILE A 47 -11.21 0.63 5.34
N ARG A 48 -12.26 1.08 4.64
CA ARG A 48 -13.57 0.41 4.64
C ARG A 48 -13.47 -1.04 4.15
N ARG A 49 -12.65 -1.30 3.14
CA ARG A 49 -12.39 -2.66 2.64
C ARG A 49 -11.67 -3.50 3.69
N ALA A 50 -10.65 -2.97 4.35
CA ALA A 50 -9.93 -3.67 5.42
C ALA A 50 -10.86 -4.01 6.60
N GLU A 51 -11.68 -3.06 7.05
CA GLU A 51 -12.69 -3.25 8.09
C GLU A 51 -13.69 -4.35 7.70
N LYS A 52 -14.27 -4.26 6.49
CA LYS A 52 -15.21 -5.27 5.97
C LYS A 52 -14.58 -6.66 5.86
N ALA A 53 -13.29 -6.73 5.54
CA ALA A 53 -12.52 -7.97 5.46
C ALA A 53 -12.04 -8.49 6.83
N GLY A 54 -12.41 -7.84 7.93
CA GLY A 54 -12.14 -8.30 9.29
C GLY A 54 -10.72 -8.01 9.80
N PHE A 55 -10.00 -7.09 9.17
CA PHE A 55 -8.71 -6.62 9.69
C PHE A 55 -8.92 -5.89 11.02
N LYS A 56 -7.99 -6.09 11.95
CA LYS A 56 -8.17 -5.72 13.37
C LYS A 56 -7.49 -4.41 13.77
N ALA A 57 -6.60 -3.88 12.93
CA ALA A 57 -5.94 -2.62 13.16
C ALA A 57 -5.46 -2.00 11.85
N LEU A 58 -5.32 -0.67 11.86
CA LEU A 58 -4.58 0.09 10.87
C LEU A 58 -3.17 0.37 11.40
N VAL A 59 -2.17 0.19 10.55
CA VAL A 59 -0.77 0.50 10.84
C VAL A 59 -0.36 1.67 9.95
N LEU A 60 -0.56 2.88 10.44
CA LEU A 60 -0.25 4.11 9.69
C LEU A 60 1.27 4.29 9.56
N THR A 61 1.75 4.44 8.33
CA THR A 61 3.16 4.73 8.06
C THR A 61 3.38 6.24 7.95
N VAL A 62 4.16 6.80 8.88
CA VAL A 62 4.36 8.25 9.05
C VAL A 62 5.77 8.73 8.68
N ASP A 63 6.67 7.82 8.32
CA ASP A 63 8.09 8.10 8.03
C ASP A 63 8.39 8.28 6.53
N THR A 64 7.38 8.13 5.67
CA THR A 64 7.54 8.10 4.21
C THR A 64 6.70 9.19 3.52
N PRO A 65 6.95 10.49 3.77
CA PRO A 65 6.39 11.54 2.91
C PRO A 65 6.98 11.46 1.49
N PHE A 66 8.24 11.01 1.41
CA PHE A 66 8.93 10.63 0.18
C PHE A 66 9.58 9.28 0.35
N PHE A 67 9.67 8.51 -0.74
CA PHE A 67 10.46 7.29 -0.73
C PHE A 67 11.95 7.60 -0.68
N GLY A 68 12.67 6.86 0.17
CA GLY A 68 14.12 6.92 0.23
C GLY A 68 14.79 6.51 -1.09
N VAL A 69 15.99 7.05 -1.33
CA VAL A 69 16.79 6.71 -2.52
C VAL A 69 17.49 5.37 -2.33
N ARG A 70 16.86 4.30 -2.79
CA ARG A 70 17.46 2.96 -2.84
C ARG A 70 18.31 2.83 -4.09
N ARG A 71 19.64 2.99 -3.94
CA ARG A 71 20.59 3.01 -5.06
C ARG A 71 20.55 1.74 -5.93
N ALA A 72 20.24 0.59 -5.34
CA ALA A 72 20.09 -0.66 -6.08
C ALA A 72 18.88 -0.60 -7.03
N ASP A 73 17.73 -0.14 -6.54
CA ASP A 73 16.50 0.01 -7.34
C ASP A 73 16.72 0.95 -8.52
N VAL A 74 17.43 2.06 -8.30
CA VAL A 74 17.76 3.03 -9.37
C VAL A 74 18.67 2.38 -10.41
N ARG A 75 19.76 1.71 -9.98
CA ARG A 75 20.70 1.04 -10.88
C ARG A 75 20.03 -0.04 -11.72
N ASN A 76 19.14 -0.80 -11.10
CA ASN A 76 18.46 -1.94 -11.72
C ASN A 76 17.17 -1.53 -12.43
N LYS A 77 16.76 -0.26 -12.37
CA LYS A 77 15.50 0.27 -12.88
C LYS A 77 14.31 -0.58 -12.41
N PHE A 78 14.21 -0.75 -11.09
CA PHE A 78 13.21 -1.62 -10.49
C PHE A 78 11.80 -1.27 -10.98
N ALA A 79 11.10 -2.30 -11.45
CA ALA A 79 9.71 -2.27 -11.87
C ALA A 79 9.04 -3.58 -11.48
N LEU A 80 7.71 -3.56 -11.38
CA LEU A 80 6.95 -4.75 -11.07
C LEU A 80 6.93 -5.69 -12.31
N PRO A 81 7.08 -7.02 -12.16
CA PRO A 81 6.91 -7.95 -13.26
C PRO A 81 5.53 -7.79 -13.94
N ARG A 82 5.47 -7.93 -15.27
CA ARG A 82 4.26 -7.62 -16.08
C ARG A 82 2.99 -8.38 -15.69
N HIS A 83 3.12 -9.56 -15.07
CA HIS A 83 1.99 -10.38 -14.64
C HIS A 83 1.49 -10.02 -13.23
N LEU A 84 2.14 -9.07 -12.56
CA LEU A 84 1.78 -8.60 -11.22
C LEU A 84 1.21 -7.18 -11.30
N LYS A 85 0.40 -6.84 -10.29
CA LYS A 85 -0.25 -5.54 -10.10
C LYS A 85 -0.32 -5.20 -8.63
N LEU A 86 -0.59 -3.94 -8.30
CA LEU A 86 -0.93 -3.54 -6.94
C LEU A 86 -2.41 -3.86 -6.70
N ALA A 87 -2.67 -5.02 -6.11
CA ALA A 87 -3.99 -5.66 -6.11
C ALA A 87 -5.03 -4.96 -5.19
N ASN A 88 -4.58 -4.08 -4.31
CA ASN A 88 -5.48 -3.24 -3.51
C ASN A 88 -6.08 -2.07 -4.32
N PHE A 89 -5.58 -1.79 -5.52
CA PHE A 89 -6.05 -0.70 -6.36
C PHE A 89 -6.76 -1.22 -7.60
N GLU A 90 -7.63 -0.38 -8.17
CA GLU A 90 -8.35 -0.67 -9.41
C GLU A 90 -7.90 0.25 -10.54
N GLY A 91 -8.23 -0.15 -11.78
CA GLY A 91 -7.97 0.64 -12.98
C GLY A 91 -6.50 1.05 -13.12
N HIS A 92 -6.29 2.30 -13.50
CA HIS A 92 -4.96 2.85 -13.74
C HIS A 92 -4.06 2.81 -12.49
N LEU A 93 -4.61 3.00 -11.27
CA LEU A 93 -3.82 2.97 -10.04
C LEU A 93 -3.19 1.59 -9.76
N SER A 94 -3.78 0.51 -10.29
CA SER A 94 -3.28 -0.87 -10.11
C SER A 94 -2.03 -1.19 -10.94
N SER A 95 -1.84 -0.48 -12.05
CA SER A 95 -0.86 -0.83 -13.09
C SER A 95 0.10 0.31 -13.44
N LYS A 96 -0.12 1.54 -12.96
CA LYS A 96 0.71 2.72 -13.22
C LYS A 96 2.20 2.54 -12.85
N ILE A 97 2.53 1.62 -11.93
CA ILE A 97 3.92 1.23 -11.63
C ILE A 97 4.65 0.64 -12.86
N ASN A 98 3.92 0.04 -13.81
CA ASN A 98 4.48 -0.52 -15.04
C ASN A 98 4.60 0.51 -16.18
N GLU A 99 4.03 1.71 -16.00
CA GLU A 99 3.99 2.77 -17.01
C GLU A 99 5.03 3.87 -16.79
N SER A 100 5.76 3.84 -15.67
CA SER A 100 6.84 4.79 -15.39
C SER A 100 7.94 4.69 -16.47
N ARG A 101 8.22 5.84 -17.10
CA ARG A 101 9.15 6.01 -18.22
C ARG A 101 10.47 6.67 -17.82
N GLY A 102 10.68 6.95 -16.53
CA GLY A 102 11.86 7.64 -16.04
C GLY A 102 13.09 6.72 -15.97
N GLY A 103 14.28 7.32 -15.90
CA GLY A 103 15.55 6.58 -15.76
C GLY A 103 15.79 5.96 -14.38
N GLY A 104 14.85 6.11 -13.45
CA GLY A 104 14.95 5.71 -12.04
C GLY A 104 14.13 4.47 -11.66
N SER A 105 13.70 4.40 -10.40
CA SER A 105 12.86 3.32 -9.88
C SER A 105 11.38 3.65 -10.10
N ALA A 106 10.67 2.80 -10.84
CA ALA A 106 9.27 3.01 -11.18
C ALA A 106 8.34 3.01 -9.95
N LEU A 107 8.71 2.23 -8.93
CA LEU A 107 8.02 2.24 -7.63
C LEU A 107 8.14 3.60 -6.93
N ASN A 108 9.33 4.21 -6.95
CA ASN A 108 9.53 5.53 -6.34
C ASN A 108 8.70 6.60 -7.07
N GLU A 109 8.68 6.59 -8.41
CA GLU A 109 7.89 7.53 -9.21
C GLU A 109 6.38 7.37 -8.99
N TYR A 110 5.89 6.13 -8.95
CA TYR A 110 4.49 5.83 -8.65
C TYR A 110 4.08 6.44 -7.30
N VAL A 111 4.88 6.18 -6.27
CA VAL A 111 4.59 6.66 -4.92
C VAL A 111 4.66 8.18 -4.81
N GLN A 112 5.70 8.80 -5.36
CA GLN A 112 5.83 10.27 -5.36
C GLN A 112 4.61 10.96 -5.98
N SER A 113 3.93 10.32 -6.95
CA SER A 113 2.76 10.89 -7.59
C SER A 113 1.46 10.76 -6.79
N LEU A 114 1.41 9.94 -5.73
CA LEU A 114 0.18 9.52 -5.08
C LEU A 114 0.11 9.82 -3.58
N PHE A 115 1.25 9.85 -2.90
CA PHE A 115 1.27 10.08 -1.46
C PHE A 115 1.19 11.57 -1.14
N ASP A 116 0.57 11.87 -0.01
CA ASP A 116 0.53 13.22 0.51
C ASP A 116 1.82 13.53 1.31
N GLU A 117 2.66 14.41 0.76
CA GLU A 117 3.88 14.87 1.42
C GLU A 117 3.63 15.93 2.50
N SER A 118 2.41 16.49 2.55
CA SER A 118 2.02 17.58 3.46
C SER A 118 1.41 17.10 4.78
N LEU A 119 1.42 15.79 5.04
CA LEU A 119 0.82 15.17 6.22
C LEU A 119 1.35 15.79 7.52
N GLN A 120 0.40 16.12 8.39
CA GLN A 120 0.62 16.66 9.72
C GLN A 120 -0.16 15.85 10.76
N TRP A 121 0.04 16.15 12.04
CA TRP A 121 -0.67 15.47 13.13
C TRP A 121 -2.20 15.60 13.05
N LYS A 122 -2.72 16.69 12.47
CA LYS A 122 -4.17 16.83 12.17
C LYS A 122 -4.71 15.74 11.24
N ASP A 123 -3.88 15.18 10.36
CA ASP A 123 -4.29 14.08 9.48
C ASP A 123 -4.39 12.75 10.24
N VAL A 124 -3.67 12.61 11.35
CA VAL A 124 -3.85 11.49 12.29
C VAL A 124 -5.16 11.64 13.05
N GLU A 125 -5.56 12.87 13.39
CA GLU A 125 -6.88 13.14 13.99
C GLU A 125 -8.01 12.86 13.00
N TRP A 126 -7.85 13.23 11.73
CA TRP A 126 -8.82 12.88 10.66
C TRP A 126 -9.01 11.37 10.48
N LEU A 127 -7.97 10.57 10.76
CA LEU A 127 -8.01 9.11 10.63
C LEU A 127 -8.68 8.40 11.83
N LYS A 128 -8.80 9.07 12.99
CA LYS A 128 -9.39 8.52 14.22
C LYS A 128 -10.91 8.66 14.22
#